data_AF-A0A7J8HGY3-F1
#
_entry.id   AF-A0A7J8HGY3-F1
#
_cell.length_a   1.000
_cell.length_b   1.000
_cell.length_c   1.000
_cell.angle_alpha   90.00
_cell.angle_beta   90.00
_cell.angle_gamma   90.00
#
_symmetry.space_group_name_H-M   'P 1'
#
loop_
_entity.id
_entity.type
_entity.pdbx_description
1 polymer ?
#
loop_
_entity_poly.entity_id
_entity_poly.type
_entity_poly.pdbx_seq_one_letter_code
_entity_poly.pdbx_strand_id
1 'polypeptide(L)'
;MSPSGDQKRARGWRGHSSGQEKSRCPRSVLPKLPECSPVPSKAWEDKLLESLNCKVLDVYRQCVGVQQESNLGTVQMLTIIEHQLDELLENLERVPQVKIEQAEKAKEKERRQRLREEKAKMQKQLQEERLQRAQARAQAEIKKKRGRRLVFRSRPPALKTKEEPENELLDKEKEEQLFFFT
;
A
#
# COMPACT_ATOMS: atom_id res chain seq x y z
N MET A 1 11.41 22.66 8.95
CA MET A 1 11.69 22.62 7.50
C MET A 1 10.47 22.00 6.84
N SER A 2 9.59 22.84 6.29
CA SER A 2 8.45 22.40 5.47
C SER A 2 8.35 23.35 4.27
N PRO A 3 8.02 22.85 3.07
CA PRO A 3 8.27 23.57 1.83
C PRO A 3 7.12 24.50 1.45
N SER A 4 7.54 25.58 0.81
CA SER A 4 6.80 26.71 0.27
C SER A 4 5.71 26.30 -0.72
N GLY A 5 4.53 26.91 -0.59
CA GLY A 5 3.44 26.80 -1.55
C GLY A 5 3.71 27.63 -2.81
N ASP A 6 3.66 26.98 -3.96
CA ASP A 6 3.72 27.61 -5.28
C ASP A 6 2.33 28.11 -5.70
N GLN A 7 2.15 29.44 -5.69
CA GLN A 7 0.93 30.10 -6.14
C GLN A 7 1.20 30.79 -7.49
N LYS A 8 0.88 30.11 -8.60
CA LYS A 8 1.08 30.65 -9.97
C LYS A 8 -0.12 31.47 -10.44
N ARG A 9 0.01 32.79 -10.28
CA ARG A 9 -0.18 33.88 -11.26
C ARG A 9 -1.25 33.69 -12.36
N ALA A 10 -2.45 34.24 -12.15
CA ALA A 10 -3.36 34.62 -13.23
C ALA A 10 -3.03 36.05 -13.71
N ARG A 11 -2.68 36.23 -14.99
CA ARG A 11 -2.55 37.56 -15.61
C ARG A 11 -3.84 37.90 -16.33
N GLY A 12 -4.54 38.92 -15.81
CA GLY A 12 -5.71 39.51 -16.44
C GLY A 12 -5.36 40.23 -17.74
N TRP A 13 -6.25 40.08 -18.72
CA TRP A 13 -6.18 40.77 -20.00
C TRP A 13 -6.96 42.09 -19.90
N ARG A 14 -6.26 43.20 -20.11
CA ARG A 14 -6.84 44.54 -20.23
C ARG A 14 -7.47 44.67 -21.61
N GLY A 15 -8.75 45.05 -21.64
CA GLY A 15 -9.43 45.52 -22.84
C GLY A 15 -8.91 46.88 -23.27
N HIS A 16 -8.89 47.11 -24.58
CA HIS A 16 -8.80 48.42 -25.19
C HIS A 16 -9.89 48.52 -26.27
N SER A 17 -10.82 49.44 -26.02
CA SER A 17 -11.83 49.90 -26.98
C SER A 17 -11.25 51.02 -27.84
N SER A 18 -11.46 50.91 -29.15
CA SER A 18 -11.73 51.98 -30.13
C SER A 18 -11.68 51.30 -31.51
N GLY A 19 -12.41 51.68 -32.53
CA GLY A 19 -13.34 52.77 -32.81
C GLY A 19 -13.92 52.44 -34.19
N GLN A 20 -15.05 53.04 -34.51
CA GLN A 20 -15.86 52.77 -35.69
C GLN A 20 -15.11 52.98 -37.01
N GLU A 21 -15.35 52.10 -37.99
CA GLU A 21 -15.22 52.45 -39.41
C GLU A 21 -16.42 51.87 -40.18
N LYS A 22 -17.36 52.74 -40.53
CA LYS A 22 -18.41 52.47 -41.52
C LYS A 22 -17.80 52.69 -42.89
N SER A 23 -17.87 51.73 -43.82
CA SER A 23 -18.38 51.99 -45.18
C SER A 23 -18.24 50.80 -46.14
N ARG A 24 -19.32 50.65 -46.93
CA ARG A 24 -19.50 49.86 -48.17
C ARG A 24 -19.40 48.34 -48.07
N CYS A 25 -20.59 47.71 -48.07
CA CYS A 25 -20.75 46.34 -48.56
C CYS A 25 -20.40 46.29 -50.05
N PRO A 26 -19.37 45.55 -50.48
CA PRO A 26 -19.23 45.16 -51.87
C PRO A 26 -20.28 44.09 -52.16
N ARG A 27 -20.89 44.21 -53.34
CA ARG A 27 -21.79 43.23 -53.96
C ARG A 27 -21.35 41.80 -53.63
N SER A 28 -22.25 41.02 -53.05
CA SER A 28 -22.08 39.59 -52.77
C SER A 28 -21.58 38.85 -54.01
N VAL A 29 -20.28 38.61 -54.08
CA VAL A 29 -19.77 37.45 -54.79
C VAL A 29 -20.10 36.30 -53.86
N LEU A 30 -21.15 35.54 -54.20
CA LEU A 30 -21.43 34.26 -53.54
C LEU A 30 -20.11 33.50 -53.46
N PRO A 31 -19.64 33.09 -52.26
CA PRO A 31 -18.56 32.13 -52.21
C PRO A 31 -19.05 30.93 -53.02
N LYS A 32 -18.29 30.53 -54.04
CA LYS A 32 -18.47 29.22 -54.66
C LYS A 32 -18.57 28.25 -53.48
N LEU A 33 -19.75 27.66 -53.31
CA LEU A 33 -19.91 26.52 -52.42
C LEU A 33 -18.77 25.57 -52.78
N PRO A 34 -18.00 25.08 -51.78
CA PRO A 34 -16.95 24.11 -52.07
C PRO A 34 -17.64 22.99 -52.84
N GLU A 35 -17.06 22.71 -54.01
CA GLU A 35 -17.47 21.62 -54.89
C GLU A 35 -17.77 20.39 -54.03
N CYS A 36 -18.89 19.73 -54.32
CA CYS A 36 -19.39 18.56 -53.62
C CYS A 36 -18.24 17.70 -53.10
N SER A 37 -18.17 17.52 -51.78
CA SER A 37 -17.24 16.57 -51.18
C SER A 37 -17.30 15.27 -51.97
N PRO A 38 -16.16 14.68 -52.37
CA PRO A 38 -16.14 13.51 -53.23
C PRO A 38 -17.11 12.49 -52.68
N VAL A 39 -18.14 12.16 -53.48
CA VAL A 39 -19.06 11.07 -53.13
C VAL A 39 -18.16 9.89 -52.88
N PRO A 40 -18.17 9.38 -51.65
CA PRO A 40 -17.05 8.57 -51.25
C PRO A 40 -17.16 7.29 -52.12
N SER A 41 -16.07 6.92 -52.80
CA SER A 41 -15.97 5.75 -53.71
C SER A 41 -16.24 4.40 -53.02
N LYS A 42 -17.22 3.58 -53.43
CA LYS A 42 -17.52 2.20 -52.92
C LYS A 42 -16.40 1.46 -52.14
N ALA A 43 -15.16 1.46 -52.66
CA ALA A 43 -13.97 0.95 -51.98
C ALA A 43 -13.66 1.52 -50.57
N TRP A 44 -14.08 2.73 -50.19
CA TRP A 44 -13.94 3.22 -48.79
C TRP A 44 -15.04 2.64 -47.88
N GLU A 45 -16.26 2.42 -48.41
CA GLU A 45 -17.37 1.80 -47.66
C GLU A 45 -16.95 0.39 -47.26
N ASP A 46 -16.41 -0.36 -48.22
CA ASP A 46 -15.94 -1.74 -48.01
C ASP A 46 -14.80 -1.79 -46.99
N LYS A 47 -13.84 -0.85 -47.06
CA LYS A 47 -12.74 -0.77 -46.07
C LYS A 47 -13.25 -0.44 -44.66
N LEU A 48 -14.25 0.43 -44.55
CA LEU A 48 -14.86 0.78 -43.28
C LEU A 48 -15.62 -0.43 -42.69
N LEU A 49 -16.37 -1.14 -43.54
CA LEU A 49 -17.11 -2.33 -43.14
C LEU A 49 -16.16 -3.46 -42.69
N GLU A 50 -15.05 -3.66 -43.40
CA GLU A 50 -14.01 -4.62 -43.02
C GLU A 50 -13.39 -4.23 -41.66
N SER A 51 -13.08 -2.96 -41.46
CA SER A 51 -12.55 -2.48 -40.17
C SER A 51 -13.53 -2.72 -39.01
N LEU A 52 -14.83 -2.52 -39.26
CA LEU A 52 -15.87 -2.81 -38.28
C LEU A 52 -15.95 -4.32 -38.01
N ASN A 53 -15.96 -5.14 -39.05
CA ASN A 53 -16.05 -6.60 -38.92
C ASN A 53 -14.87 -7.15 -38.10
N CYS A 54 -13.65 -6.69 -38.36
CA CYS A 54 -12.47 -7.05 -37.56
C CYS A 54 -12.63 -6.69 -36.07
N LYS A 55 -13.18 -5.52 -35.74
CA LYS A 55 -13.42 -5.12 -34.35
C LYS A 55 -14.50 -5.97 -33.69
N VAL A 56 -15.58 -6.26 -34.40
CA VAL A 56 -16.66 -7.11 -33.90
C VAL A 56 -16.15 -8.52 -33.64
N LEU A 57 -15.33 -9.05 -34.56
CA LEU A 57 -14.62 -10.31 -34.38
C LEU A 57 -13.75 -10.28 -33.12
N ASP A 58 -12.91 -9.27 -32.94
CA ASP A 58 -12.04 -9.17 -31.76
C ASP A 58 -12.82 -9.19 -30.43
N VAL A 59 -13.96 -8.48 -30.37
CA VAL A 59 -14.84 -8.47 -29.19
C VAL A 59 -15.51 -9.83 -29.01
N TYR A 60 -16.05 -10.40 -30.08
CA TYR A 60 -16.68 -11.72 -30.06
C TYR A 60 -15.73 -12.79 -29.51
N ARG A 61 -14.46 -12.77 -29.92
CA ARG A 61 -13.42 -13.70 -29.46
C ARG A 61 -13.12 -13.58 -27.98
N GLN A 62 -13.14 -12.36 -27.45
CA GLN A 62 -12.87 -12.09 -26.04
C GLN A 62 -14.06 -12.49 -25.15
N CYS A 63 -15.29 -12.29 -25.62
CA CYS A 63 -16.50 -12.55 -24.85
C CYS A 63 -16.96 -14.02 -24.94
N VAL A 64 -16.92 -14.63 -26.14
CA VAL A 64 -17.56 -15.92 -26.46
C VAL A 64 -16.53 -17.03 -26.70
N GLY A 65 -15.32 -16.68 -27.15
CA GLY A 65 -14.26 -17.63 -27.48
C GLY A 65 -14.23 -18.07 -28.95
N VAL A 66 -13.21 -18.86 -29.31
CA VAL A 66 -12.77 -19.06 -30.71
C VAL A 66 -13.56 -20.11 -31.51
N GLN A 67 -14.37 -20.93 -30.84
CA GLN A 67 -14.91 -22.17 -31.43
C GLN A 67 -16.06 -21.99 -32.45
N GLN A 68 -16.71 -20.82 -32.50
CA GLN A 68 -17.91 -20.58 -33.35
C GLN A 68 -17.69 -19.54 -34.47
N GLU A 69 -16.45 -19.13 -34.73
CA GLU A 69 -16.15 -17.98 -35.61
C GLU A 69 -16.46 -18.21 -37.11
N SER A 70 -16.38 -19.45 -37.62
CA SER A 70 -16.23 -19.70 -39.05
C SER A 70 -17.49 -19.53 -39.93
N ASN A 71 -18.67 -19.35 -39.34
CA ASN A 71 -19.93 -19.29 -40.10
C ASN A 71 -20.85 -18.11 -39.73
N LEU A 72 -20.40 -17.18 -38.88
CA LEU A 72 -21.26 -16.11 -38.38
C LEU A 72 -21.10 -14.84 -39.21
N GLY A 73 -22.22 -14.17 -39.49
CA GLY A 73 -22.22 -12.81 -39.99
C GLY A 73 -22.00 -11.78 -38.86
N THR A 74 -21.53 -10.58 -39.19
CA THR A 74 -21.25 -9.51 -38.20
C THR A 74 -22.45 -9.19 -37.31
N VAL A 75 -23.66 -9.14 -37.89
CA VAL A 75 -24.90 -8.89 -37.12
C VAL A 75 -25.19 -10.03 -36.13
N GLN A 76 -24.97 -11.28 -36.55
CA GLN A 76 -25.16 -12.44 -35.66
C GLN A 76 -24.17 -12.43 -34.51
N MET A 77 -22.90 -12.07 -34.77
CA MET A 77 -21.91 -11.90 -33.70
C MET A 77 -22.35 -10.85 -32.69
N LEU A 78 -22.86 -9.70 -33.15
CA LEU A 78 -23.37 -8.65 -32.27
C LEU A 78 -24.54 -9.13 -31.41
N THR A 79 -25.51 -9.84 -31.99
CA THR A 79 -26.64 -10.40 -31.22
C THR A 79 -26.17 -11.39 -30.15
N ILE A 80 -25.17 -12.22 -30.45
CA ILE A 80 -24.60 -13.15 -29.46
C ILE A 80 -23.88 -12.37 -28.35
N ILE A 81 -23.12 -11.33 -28.70
CA ILE A 81 -22.45 -10.47 -27.72
C ILE A 81 -23.48 -9.81 -26.80
N GLU A 82 -24.54 -9.22 -27.35
CA GLU A 82 -25.63 -8.61 -26.58
C GLU A 82 -26.24 -9.61 -25.61
N HIS A 83 -26.57 -10.82 -26.09
CA HIS A 83 -27.12 -11.86 -25.24
C HIS A 83 -26.18 -12.27 -24.10
N GLN A 84 -24.88 -12.42 -24.38
CA GLN A 84 -23.87 -12.72 -23.35
C GLN A 84 -23.76 -11.60 -22.31
N LEU A 85 -23.83 -10.34 -22.75
CA LEU A 85 -23.83 -9.19 -21.83
C LEU A 85 -25.06 -9.22 -20.92
N ASP A 86 -26.25 -9.44 -21.49
CA ASP A 86 -27.49 -9.53 -20.73
C ASP A 86 -27.45 -10.68 -19.71
N GLU A 87 -26.98 -11.87 -20.10
CA GLU A 87 -26.83 -13.01 -19.20
C GLU A 87 -25.89 -12.70 -18.03
N LEU A 88 -24.76 -12.03 -18.30
CA LEU A 88 -23.80 -11.63 -17.26
C LEU A 88 -24.40 -10.58 -16.31
N LEU A 89 -25.17 -9.62 -16.82
CA LEU A 89 -25.85 -8.61 -16.02
C LEU A 89 -26.93 -9.24 -15.13
N GLU A 90 -27.75 -10.13 -15.67
CA GLU A 90 -28.74 -10.87 -14.88
C GLU A 90 -28.07 -11.70 -13.79
N ASN A 91 -26.95 -12.37 -14.12
CA ASN A 91 -26.19 -13.15 -13.14
C ASN A 91 -25.64 -12.27 -12.02
N LEU A 92 -25.18 -11.05 -12.34
CA LEU A 92 -24.69 -10.08 -11.37
C LEU A 92 -25.81 -9.60 -10.43
N GLU A 93 -27.01 -9.34 -10.95
CA GLU A 93 -28.17 -8.94 -10.16
C GLU A 93 -28.69 -10.07 -9.27
N ARG A 94 -28.60 -11.32 -9.74
CA ARG A 94 -29.06 -12.50 -9.02
C ARG A 94 -28.05 -13.02 -7.98
N VAL A 95 -26.86 -12.42 -7.85
CA VAL A 95 -25.89 -12.87 -6.85
C VAL A 95 -26.50 -12.76 -5.45
N PRO A 96 -26.59 -13.87 -4.69
CA PRO A 96 -27.19 -13.82 -3.36
C PRO A 96 -26.31 -13.01 -2.41
N GLN A 97 -26.93 -12.10 -1.67
CA GLN A 97 -26.25 -11.19 -0.74
C GLN A 97 -25.33 -11.90 0.26
N VAL A 98 -25.71 -13.12 0.66
CA VAL A 98 -24.91 -13.96 1.56
C VAL A 98 -23.50 -14.25 1.00
N LYS A 99 -23.38 -14.51 -0.31
CA LYS A 99 -22.06 -14.75 -0.94
C LYS A 99 -21.21 -13.48 -0.97
N ILE A 100 -21.84 -12.32 -1.20
CA ILE A 100 -21.16 -11.02 -1.19
C ILE A 100 -20.61 -10.74 0.20
N GLU A 101 -21.44 -10.86 1.23
CA GLU A 101 -21.00 -10.67 2.61
C GLU A 101 -19.88 -11.63 3.03
N GLN A 102 -19.96 -12.91 2.60
CA GLN A 102 -18.90 -13.88 2.86
C GLN A 102 -17.58 -13.47 2.19
N ALA A 103 -17.62 -13.03 0.94
CA ALA A 103 -16.45 -12.54 0.22
C ALA A 103 -15.86 -11.28 0.87
N GLU A 104 -16.70 -10.34 1.30
CA GLU A 104 -16.27 -9.14 2.03
C GLU A 104 -15.63 -9.49 3.38
N LYS A 105 -16.28 -10.36 4.16
CA LYS A 105 -15.76 -10.84 5.45
C LYS A 105 -14.42 -11.56 5.27
N ALA A 106 -14.27 -12.37 4.22
CA ALA A 106 -13.03 -13.06 3.92
C ALA A 106 -11.91 -12.06 3.55
N LYS A 107 -12.19 -11.10 2.66
CA LYS A 107 -11.23 -10.06 2.25
C LYS A 107 -10.80 -9.18 3.43
N GLU A 108 -11.74 -8.79 4.28
CA GLU A 108 -11.44 -8.00 5.48
C GLU A 108 -10.63 -8.81 6.51
N LYS A 109 -10.95 -10.09 6.69
CA LYS A 109 -10.19 -11.00 7.57
C LYS A 109 -8.76 -11.15 7.09
N GLU A 110 -8.55 -11.37 5.79
CA GLU A 110 -7.23 -11.48 5.19
C GLU A 110 -6.44 -10.18 5.37
N ARG A 111 -7.04 -9.02 5.07
CA ARG A 111 -6.40 -7.71 5.28
C ARG A 111 -5.92 -7.54 6.73
N ARG A 112 -6.79 -7.84 7.69
CA ARG A 112 -6.46 -7.75 9.12
C ARG A 112 -5.34 -8.70 9.51
N GLN A 113 -5.33 -9.90 8.95
CA GLN A 113 -4.30 -10.89 9.21
C GLN A 113 -2.95 -10.42 8.66
N ARG A 114 -2.89 -9.96 7.41
CA ARG A 114 -1.68 -9.38 6.80
C ARG A 114 -1.09 -8.26 7.65
N LEU A 115 -1.91 -7.30 8.11
CA LEU A 115 -1.45 -6.21 8.96
C LEU A 115 -0.88 -6.69 10.32
N ARG A 116 -1.50 -7.71 10.92
CA ARG A 116 -1.00 -8.30 12.18
C ARG A 116 0.33 -9.01 11.97
N GLU A 117 0.44 -9.78 10.88
CA GLU A 117 1.66 -10.51 10.53
C GLU A 117 2.82 -9.56 10.22
N GLU A 118 2.57 -8.48 9.47
CA GLU A 118 3.57 -7.44 9.20
C GLU A 118 4.06 -6.77 10.49
N LYS A 119 3.14 -6.40 11.38
CA LYS A 119 3.49 -5.81 12.68
C LYS A 119 4.31 -6.78 13.54
N ALA A 120 3.89 -8.04 13.62
CA ALA A 120 4.60 -9.07 14.38
C ALA A 120 5.99 -9.34 13.79
N LYS A 121 6.10 -9.38 12.47
CA LYS A 121 7.38 -9.56 11.75
C LYS A 121 8.33 -8.40 12.05
N MET A 122 7.85 -7.16 12.00
CA MET A 122 8.65 -5.98 12.33
C MET A 122 9.13 -6.00 13.79
N GLN A 123 8.26 -6.36 14.73
CA GLN A 123 8.64 -6.51 16.15
C GLN A 123 9.69 -7.61 16.35
N LYS A 124 9.51 -8.75 15.68
CA LYS A 124 10.46 -9.87 15.72
C LYS A 124 11.82 -9.47 15.17
N GLN A 125 11.86 -8.77 14.03
CA GLN A 125 13.10 -8.26 13.44
C GLN A 125 13.83 -7.30 14.39
N LEU A 126 13.12 -6.38 15.03
CA LEU A 126 13.71 -5.45 15.99
C LEU A 126 14.26 -6.19 17.22
N GLN A 127 13.54 -7.20 17.72
CA GLN A 127 13.99 -8.02 18.84
C GLN A 127 15.23 -8.85 18.47
N GLU A 128 15.24 -9.42 17.26
CA GLU A 128 16.36 -10.16 16.71
C GLU A 128 17.60 -9.27 16.55
N GLU A 129 17.46 -8.06 16.01
CA GLU A 129 18.57 -7.10 15.89
C GLU A 129 19.16 -6.73 17.27
N ARG A 130 18.29 -6.53 18.27
CA ARG A 130 18.73 -6.27 19.66
C ARG A 130 19.52 -7.45 20.22
N LEU A 131 19.02 -8.67 20.02
CA LEU A 131 19.69 -9.89 20.49
C LEU A 131 21.04 -10.07 19.79
N GLN A 132 21.08 -9.94 18.46
CA GLN A 132 22.31 -10.01 17.67
C GLN A 132 23.33 -8.96 18.12
N ARG A 133 22.90 -7.72 18.37
CA ARG A 133 23.78 -6.65 18.87
C ARG A 133 24.33 -6.97 20.27
N ALA A 134 23.52 -7.52 21.17
CA ALA A 134 23.97 -7.93 22.50
C ALA A 134 24.97 -9.10 22.42
N GLN A 135 24.71 -10.09 21.58
CA GLN A 135 25.61 -11.21 21.32
C GLN A 135 26.95 -10.73 20.75
N ALA A 136 26.93 -9.86 19.75
CA ALA A 136 28.14 -9.29 19.17
C ALA A 136 28.97 -8.52 20.21
N ARG A 137 28.33 -7.77 21.12
CA ARG A 137 29.02 -7.10 22.23
C ARG A 137 29.64 -8.09 23.23
N ALA A 138 28.98 -9.21 23.51
CA ALA A 138 29.50 -10.24 24.41
C ALA A 138 30.65 -11.03 23.79
N GLN A 139 30.61 -11.29 22.48
CA GLN A 139 31.66 -11.98 21.74
C GLN A 139 32.84 -11.07 21.36
N ALA A 140 32.65 -9.76 21.35
CA ALA A 140 33.71 -8.81 21.02
C ALA A 140 34.92 -9.01 21.95
N GLU A 141 36.10 -9.03 21.35
CA GLU A 141 37.34 -9.27 22.08
C GLU A 141 37.52 -8.23 23.20
N ILE A 142 37.56 -8.71 24.45
CA ILE A 142 37.80 -7.87 25.62
C ILE A 142 39.26 -7.42 25.57
N LYS A 143 39.50 -6.22 25.05
CA LYS A 143 40.81 -5.57 25.10
C LYS A 143 41.17 -5.31 26.55
N LYS A 144 41.96 -6.22 27.14
CA LYS A 144 42.52 -6.07 28.49
C LYS A 144 43.41 -4.84 28.49
N LYS A 145 42.87 -3.71 28.97
CA LYS A 145 43.68 -2.52 29.20
C LYS A 145 44.69 -2.86 30.28
N ARG A 146 45.99 -2.84 29.96
CA ARG A 146 47.03 -2.83 30.97
C ARG A 146 47.02 -1.45 31.64
N GLY A 147 46.14 -1.30 32.63
CA GLY A 147 46.05 -0.12 33.47
C GLY A 147 47.18 -0.06 34.50
N ARG A 148 47.06 0.85 35.48
CA ARG A 148 47.97 0.87 36.65
C ARG A 148 47.83 -0.47 37.41
N ARG A 149 48.95 -0.98 37.92
CA ARG A 149 48.94 -2.20 38.75
C ARG A 149 48.01 -1.99 39.93
N LEU A 150 47.26 -3.04 40.30
CA LEU A 150 46.47 -3.05 41.52
C LEU A 150 47.42 -2.75 42.69
N VAL A 151 47.26 -1.59 43.31
CA VAL A 151 47.98 -1.26 44.53
C VAL A 151 47.13 -1.76 45.69
N PHE A 152 47.71 -2.61 46.55
CA PHE A 152 47.04 -3.03 47.76
C PHE A 152 46.69 -1.79 48.59
N ARG A 153 45.44 -1.71 49.00
CA ARG A 153 45.04 -0.74 50.03
C ARG A 153 45.65 -1.19 51.35
N SER A 154 45.83 -0.26 52.28
CA SER A 154 46.16 -0.62 53.65
C SER A 154 45.20 -1.70 54.13
N ARG A 155 45.75 -2.75 54.75
CA ARG A 155 44.92 -3.82 55.32
C ARG A 155 44.08 -3.18 56.42
N PRO A 156 42.73 -3.28 56.37
CA PRO A 156 41.91 -2.85 57.49
C PRO A 156 42.46 -3.54 58.76
N PRO A 157 42.49 -2.84 59.90
CA PRO A 157 42.90 -3.43 61.16
C PRO A 157 42.16 -4.75 61.35
N ALA A 158 42.88 -5.80 61.75
CA ALA A 158 42.26 -7.09 62.02
C ALA A 158 41.13 -6.85 63.03
N LEU A 159 39.91 -7.22 62.66
CA LEU A 159 38.81 -7.28 63.60
C LEU A 159 39.25 -8.26 64.68
N LYS A 160 39.55 -7.73 65.86
CA LYS A 160 39.68 -8.57 67.04
C LYS A 160 38.30 -9.15 67.24
N THR A 161 38.11 -10.42 66.89
CA THR A 161 37.00 -11.19 67.42
C THR A 161 37.16 -11.07 68.93
N LYS A 162 36.27 -10.32 69.58
CA LYS A 162 36.08 -10.52 71.01
C LYS A 162 35.60 -11.96 71.10
N GLU A 163 36.44 -12.84 71.61
CA GLU A 163 35.96 -14.10 72.15
C GLU A 163 35.05 -13.70 73.30
N GLU A 164 33.75 -13.57 73.05
CA GLU A 164 32.79 -13.66 74.14
C GLU A 164 32.96 -15.09 74.66
N PRO A 165 33.30 -15.27 75.95
CA PRO A 165 33.48 -16.61 76.50
C PRO A 165 32.20 -17.40 76.23
N GLU A 166 32.34 -18.62 75.72
CA GLU A 166 31.22 -19.48 75.30
C GLU A 166 30.12 -19.62 76.39
N ASN A 167 30.52 -19.48 77.67
CA ASN A 167 29.61 -19.42 78.82
C ASN A 167 28.65 -18.22 78.81
N GLU A 168 29.09 -17.02 78.43
CA GLU A 168 28.22 -15.83 78.41
C GLU A 168 27.17 -15.89 77.29
N LEU A 169 27.47 -16.57 76.18
CA LEU A 169 26.51 -16.80 75.09
C LEU A 169 25.46 -17.83 75.47
N LEU A 170 25.88 -18.93 76.12
CA LEU A 170 24.98 -19.96 76.62
C LEU A 170 24.01 -19.43 77.67
N ASP A 171 24.45 -18.49 78.53
CA ASP A 171 23.58 -17.91 79.55
C ASP A 171 22.58 -16.91 78.96
N LYS A 172 22.97 -16.10 77.98
CA LYS A 172 22.04 -15.23 77.23
C LYS A 172 20.99 -16.04 76.46
N GLU A 173 21.39 -17.12 75.80
CA GLU A 173 20.46 -17.96 75.03
C GLU A 173 19.45 -18.69 75.95
N LYS A 174 19.88 -19.12 77.14
CA LYS A 174 18.98 -19.66 78.17
C LYS A 174 18.02 -18.60 78.69
N GLU A 175 18.50 -17.37 78.94
CA GLU A 175 17.64 -16.25 79.37
C GLU A 175 16.59 -15.90 78.30
N GLU A 176 16.97 -15.86 77.02
CA GLU A 176 16.06 -15.62 75.91
C GLU A 176 15.04 -16.76 75.73
N GLN A 177 15.46 -18.01 75.89
CA GLN A 177 14.55 -19.16 75.88
C GLN A 177 13.55 -19.09 77.04
N LEU A 178 13.99 -18.72 78.24
CA LEU A 178 13.11 -18.51 79.38
C LEU A 178 12.10 -17.38 79.12
N PHE A 179 12.55 -16.29 78.50
CA PHE A 179 11.69 -15.16 78.14
C PHE A 179 10.64 -15.50 77.07
N PHE A 180 10.92 -16.43 76.16
CA PHE A 180 10.01 -16.81 75.08
C PHE A 180 8.97 -17.86 75.49
N PHE A 181 9.21 -18.63 76.55
CA PHE A 181 8.32 -19.70 77.02
C PHE A 181 7.56 -19.38 78.33
N THR A 182 7.70 -18.18 78.87
CA THR A 182 6.79 -17.59 79.88
C THR A 182 5.69 -16.76 79.22
#